data_AF-A0A348ZJ38-F1
#
_entry.id   AF-A0A348ZJ38-F1
#
_cell.length_a   1.000
_cell.length_b   1.000
_cell.length_c   1.000
_cell.angle_alpha   90.00
_cell.angle_beta   90.00
_cell.angle_gamma   90.00
#
_symmetry.space_group_name_H-M   'P 1'
#
loop_
_entity.id
_entity.type
_entity.pdbx_description
1 polymer ?
#
loop_
_entity_poly.entity_id
_entity_poly.type
_entity_poly.pdbx_seq_one_letter_code
_entity_poly.pdbx_strand_id
1 'polypeptide(L)'
;MGVFGSSAALIINTLGGLYLLAVLLRFLLQIAKADFYNPVSQAVVRATDPLVRILRKVIPGYHGIDFSTLILAIVIEAIAICVLIILYGGSIPSAGFIVTWAFVGVIYFIVNIYYYAIIGSIIMSFVMLFSGNMNPHPILRLIWQLTEPVMGPVRKVVPPMGGLDFSPIFIFIIIGLIQNLLIETFGISEQIAAVVIGI
;
A
#
# COMPACT_ATOMS: atom_id res chain seq x y z
N MET A 1 -11.16 26.96 12.85
CA MET A 1 -10.28 25.80 13.13
C MET A 1 -9.07 26.31 13.90
N GLY A 2 -8.73 25.70 15.03
CA GLY A 2 -7.48 26.03 15.73
C GLY A 2 -6.29 25.35 15.04
N VAL A 3 -5.13 26.00 15.01
CA VAL A 3 -3.86 25.46 14.50
C VAL A 3 -3.56 24.07 15.10
N PHE A 4 -4.01 23.81 16.33
CA PHE A 4 -3.88 22.53 17.01
C PHE A 4 -4.65 21.38 16.33
N GLY A 5 -5.83 21.63 15.77
CA GLY A 5 -6.64 20.59 15.11
C GLY A 5 -6.00 20.11 13.80
N SER A 6 -5.49 21.05 13.00
CA SER A 6 -4.78 20.73 11.74
C SER A 6 -3.47 19.99 11.98
N SER A 7 -2.71 20.39 13.01
CA SER A 7 -1.44 19.71 13.35
C SER A 7 -1.69 18.30 13.88
N ALA A 8 -2.72 18.11 14.71
CA ALA A 8 -3.10 16.78 15.18
C ALA A 8 -3.54 15.87 14.02
N ALA A 9 -4.35 16.38 13.09
CA ALA A 9 -4.79 15.63 11.92
C ALA A 9 -3.61 15.17 11.04
N LEU A 10 -2.60 16.03 10.83
CA LEU A 10 -1.38 15.66 10.09
C LEU A 10 -0.63 14.52 10.76
N ILE A 11 -0.45 14.59 12.09
CA ILE A 11 0.24 13.54 12.85
C ILE A 11 -0.51 12.21 12.74
N ILE A 12 -1.84 12.24 12.89
CA ILE A 12 -2.66 11.03 12.76
C ILE A 12 -2.62 10.47 11.34
N ASN A 13 -2.76 11.31 10.32
CA ASN A 13 -2.67 10.89 8.92
C ASN A 13 -1.30 10.27 8.61
N THR A 14 -0.22 10.88 9.09
CA THR A 14 1.15 10.40 8.84
C THR A 14 1.43 9.09 9.59
N LEU A 15 1.17 9.04 10.90
CA LEU A 15 1.43 7.84 11.70
C LEU A 15 0.49 6.70 11.31
N GLY A 16 -0.78 7.00 11.07
CA GLY A 16 -1.78 6.07 10.56
C GLY A 16 -1.36 5.53 9.20
N GLY A 17 -0.91 6.40 8.28
CA GLY A 17 -0.41 6.03 6.96
C GLY A 17 0.83 5.15 7.00
N LEU A 18 1.81 5.47 7.86
CA LEU A 18 3.00 4.61 8.04
C LEU A 18 2.63 3.24 8.60
N TYR A 19 1.70 3.18 9.55
CA TYR A 19 1.25 1.92 10.13
C TYR A 19 0.44 1.10 9.13
N LEU A 20 -0.52 1.72 8.44
CA LEU A 20 -1.31 1.08 7.40
C LEU A 20 -0.43 0.60 6.25
N LEU A 21 0.56 1.40 5.83
CA LEU A 21 1.59 1.00 4.87
C LEU A 21 2.30 -0.28 5.34
N ALA A 22 2.72 -0.36 6.59
CA ALA A 22 3.36 -1.57 7.11
C ALA A 22 2.41 -2.79 7.05
N VAL A 23 1.14 -2.63 7.42
CA VAL A 23 0.13 -3.71 7.36
C VAL A 23 -0.12 -4.16 5.92
N LEU A 24 -0.28 -3.22 4.99
CA LEU A 24 -0.48 -3.52 3.56
C LEU A 24 0.78 -4.13 2.94
N LEU A 25 1.97 -3.62 3.26
CA LEU A 25 3.23 -4.23 2.80
C LEU A 25 3.36 -5.66 3.28
N ARG A 26 3.00 -5.99 4.55
CA ARG A 26 2.99 -7.38 5.02
C ARG A 26 2.13 -8.27 4.13
N PHE A 27 0.91 -7.82 3.84
CA PHE A 27 -0.02 -8.55 2.99
C PHE A 27 0.52 -8.73 1.56
N LEU A 28 1.03 -7.66 0.96
CA LEU A 28 1.56 -7.69 -0.40
C LEU A 28 2.84 -8.52 -0.52
N LEU A 29 3.74 -8.46 0.47
CA LEU A 29 4.94 -9.30 0.54
C LEU A 29 4.58 -10.78 0.67
N GLN A 30 3.52 -11.11 1.40
CA GLN A 30 3.01 -12.47 1.51
C GLN A 30 2.44 -12.96 0.17
N ILE A 31 1.66 -12.14 -0.54
CA ILE A 31 1.13 -12.47 -1.87
C ILE A 31 2.27 -12.66 -2.88
N ALA A 32 3.25 -11.76 -2.85
CA ALA A 32 4.43 -11.81 -3.69
C ALA A 32 5.37 -12.97 -3.36
N LYS A 33 5.12 -13.71 -2.26
CA LYS A 33 6.00 -14.76 -1.72
C LYS A 33 7.44 -14.25 -1.55
N ALA A 34 7.56 -13.01 -1.08
CA ALA A 34 8.83 -12.35 -0.86
C ALA A 34 9.63 -13.04 0.26
N ASP A 35 10.95 -12.88 0.22
CA ASP A 35 11.86 -13.54 1.16
C ASP A 35 11.69 -13.00 2.59
N PHE A 36 11.21 -13.85 3.50
CA PHE A 36 11.03 -13.54 4.91
C PHE A 36 12.33 -13.40 5.70
N TYR A 37 13.46 -13.88 5.16
CA TYR A 37 14.78 -13.67 5.78
C TYR A 37 15.32 -12.26 5.57
N ASN A 38 14.69 -11.48 4.70
CA ASN A 38 15.09 -10.10 4.46
C ASN A 38 14.83 -9.22 5.70
N PRO A 39 15.79 -8.40 6.16
CA PRO A 39 15.63 -7.55 7.34
C PRO A 39 14.42 -6.60 7.26
N VAL A 40 14.08 -6.10 6.08
CA VAL A 40 12.93 -5.19 5.90
C VAL A 40 11.61 -5.95 5.97
N SER A 41 11.54 -7.15 5.40
CA SER A 41 10.38 -8.04 5.55
C SER A 41 10.14 -8.38 7.01
N GLN A 42 11.21 -8.70 7.75
CA GLN A 42 11.14 -8.94 9.19
C GLN A 42 10.70 -7.71 9.99
N ALA A 43 11.18 -6.52 9.62
CA ALA A 43 10.77 -5.27 10.27
C ALA A 43 9.26 -5.02 10.09
N VAL A 44 8.76 -5.18 8.87
CA VAL A 44 7.34 -5.03 8.53
C VAL A 44 6.48 -6.05 9.28
N VAL A 45 6.89 -7.33 9.27
CA VAL A 45 6.17 -8.38 10.00
C VAL A 45 6.19 -8.09 11.50
N ARG A 46 7.35 -7.76 12.08
CA ARG A 46 7.49 -7.49 13.52
C ARG A 46 6.67 -6.29 13.97
N ALA A 47 6.61 -5.22 13.18
CA ALA A 47 5.82 -4.03 13.49
C ALA A 47 4.31 -4.30 13.50
N THR A 48 3.84 -5.22 12.64
CA THR A 48 2.40 -5.48 12.43
C THR A 48 1.89 -6.68 13.22
N ASP A 49 2.79 -7.59 13.64
CA ASP A 49 2.42 -8.86 14.28
C ASP A 49 1.58 -8.74 15.56
N PRO A 50 1.83 -7.78 16.47
CA PRO A 50 1.04 -7.68 17.69
C PRO A 50 -0.46 -7.55 17.43
N LEU A 51 -0.86 -6.71 16.47
CA LEU A 51 -2.26 -6.53 16.12
C LEU A 51 -2.79 -7.68 15.26
N VAL A 52 -2.01 -8.15 14.28
CA VAL A 52 -2.42 -9.27 13.41
C VAL A 52 -2.68 -10.54 14.22
N ARG A 53 -1.85 -10.83 15.24
CA ARG A 53 -2.04 -12.00 16.12
C ARG A 53 -3.36 -11.97 16.90
N ILE A 54 -3.85 -10.78 17.25
CA ILE A 54 -5.14 -10.64 17.94
C ILE A 54 -6.27 -11.01 16.98
N LEU A 55 -6.24 -10.51 15.75
CA LEU A 55 -7.26 -10.82 14.75
C LEU A 55 -7.21 -12.26 14.24
N ARG A 56 -6.01 -12.86 14.15
CA ARG A 56 -5.83 -14.27 13.78
C ARG A 56 -6.53 -15.25 14.71
N LYS A 57 -6.90 -14.83 15.93
CA LYS A 57 -7.70 -15.67 16.84
C LYS A 57 -9.14 -15.85 16.34
N VAL A 58 -9.64 -14.90 15.56
CA VAL A 58 -11.02 -14.87 15.06
C VAL A 58 -11.09 -15.35 13.62
N ILE A 59 -10.14 -14.92 12.79
CA ILE A 59 -10.13 -15.21 11.35
C ILE A 59 -8.93 -16.11 11.03
N PRO A 60 -9.15 -17.36 10.58
CA PRO A 60 -8.06 -18.21 10.13
C PRO A 60 -7.52 -17.74 8.77
N GLY A 61 -6.22 -17.91 8.53
CA GLY A 61 -5.63 -17.76 7.20
C GLY A 61 -6.00 -18.93 6.29
N TYR A 62 -6.17 -18.69 4.99
CA TYR A 62 -6.53 -19.72 4.01
C TYR A 62 -5.52 -19.75 2.85
N HIS A 63 -5.04 -20.96 2.51
CA HIS A 63 -4.16 -21.21 1.35
C HIS A 63 -2.87 -20.36 1.29
N GLY A 64 -2.31 -19.99 2.44
CA GLY A 64 -1.10 -19.17 2.50
C GLY A 64 -1.34 -17.67 2.32
N ILE A 65 -2.61 -17.21 2.31
CA ILE A 65 -3.01 -15.80 2.39
C ILE A 65 -3.61 -15.54 3.77
N ASP A 66 -3.12 -14.50 4.46
CA ASP A 66 -3.61 -14.12 5.78
C ASP A 66 -4.66 -13.00 5.67
N PHE A 67 -5.93 -13.40 5.55
CA PHE A 67 -7.07 -12.48 5.51
C PHE A 67 -7.17 -11.59 6.77
N SER A 68 -6.60 -12.01 7.89
CA SER A 68 -6.53 -11.20 9.12
C SER A 68 -5.78 -9.88 8.89
N THR A 69 -4.79 -9.87 8.00
CA THR A 69 -3.99 -8.68 7.70
C THR A 69 -4.81 -7.67 6.89
N LEU A 70 -5.62 -8.12 5.93
CA LEU A 70 -6.50 -7.26 5.14
C LEU A 70 -7.62 -6.68 6.02
N ILE A 71 -8.23 -7.51 6.86
CA ILE A 71 -9.27 -7.05 7.80
C ILE A 71 -8.68 -6.06 8.81
N LEU A 72 -7.46 -6.31 9.30
CA LEU A 72 -6.77 -5.36 10.16
C LEU A 72 -6.58 -4.01 9.44
N ALA A 73 -6.16 -4.01 8.17
CA ALA A 73 -6.01 -2.77 7.40
C ALA A 73 -7.33 -2.00 7.31
N ILE A 74 -8.45 -2.67 6.99
CA ILE A 74 -9.77 -2.03 6.92
C ILE A 74 -10.19 -1.46 8.28
N VAL A 75 -9.92 -2.17 9.38
CA VAL A 75 -10.26 -1.70 10.73
C VAL A 75 -9.42 -0.48 11.12
N ILE A 76 -8.12 -0.49 10.85
CA ILE A 76 -7.23 0.67 11.10
C ILE A 76 -7.70 1.87 10.29
N GLU A 77 -8.00 1.67 9.01
CA GLU A 77 -8.49 2.70 8.12
C GLU A 77 -9.81 3.30 8.60
N ALA A 78 -10.78 2.46 8.98
CA ALA A 78 -12.05 2.90 9.54
C ALA A 78 -11.89 3.73 10.82
N ILE A 79 -10.98 3.31 11.72
CA ILE A 79 -10.67 4.06 12.94
C ILE A 79 -10.02 5.40 12.59
N ALA A 80 -9.06 5.41 11.65
CA ALA A 80 -8.39 6.63 11.23
C ALA A 80 -9.36 7.65 10.63
N ILE A 81 -10.28 7.20 9.76
CA ILE A 81 -11.35 8.04 9.19
C ILE A 81 -12.18 8.67 10.30
N CYS A 82 -12.62 7.90 11.29
CA CYS A 82 -13.40 8.43 12.41
C CYS A 82 -12.64 9.50 13.20
N VAL A 83 -11.37 9.23 13.53
CA VAL A 83 -10.53 10.17 14.27
C VAL A 83 -10.30 11.44 13.47
N LEU A 84 -9.97 11.34 12.18
CA LEU A 84 -9.72 12.48 11.31
C LEU A 84 -10.98 13.34 11.13
N ILE A 85 -12.15 12.74 10.92
CA ILE A 85 -13.42 13.48 10.84
C ILE A 85 -13.68 14.29 12.10
N ILE A 86 -13.49 13.70 13.28
CA ILE A 86 -13.67 14.39 14.57
C ILE A 86 -12.66 15.53 14.71
N LEU A 87 -11.40 15.33 14.32
CA LEU A 87 -10.36 16.36 14.38
C LEU A 87 -10.63 17.54 13.41
N TYR A 88 -11.26 17.27 12.27
CA TYR A 88 -11.75 18.30 11.35
C TYR A 88 -13.10 18.91 11.79
N GLY A 89 -13.61 18.58 12.97
CA GLY A 89 -14.87 19.14 13.50
C GLY A 89 -16.13 18.63 12.80
N GLY A 90 -16.02 17.52 12.07
CA GLY A 90 -17.15 16.82 11.47
C GLY A 90 -17.88 15.93 12.47
N SER A 91 -19.10 15.51 12.11
CA SER A 91 -19.84 14.48 12.84
C SER A 91 -19.54 13.10 12.26
N ILE A 92 -19.55 12.07 13.10
CA ILE A 92 -19.29 10.69 12.66
C ILE A 92 -20.41 10.29 11.69
N PRO A 93 -20.07 9.95 10.42
CA PRO A 93 -21.06 9.54 9.43
C PRO A 93 -21.59 8.13 9.69
N SER A 94 -22.48 7.65 8.84
CA SER A 94 -23.05 6.30 8.97
C SER A 94 -21.96 5.22 8.89
N ALA A 95 -22.19 4.08 9.57
CA ALA A 95 -21.26 2.94 9.52
C ALA A 95 -21.01 2.45 8.08
N GLY A 96 -22.04 2.52 7.21
CA GLY A 96 -21.91 2.18 5.80
C GLY A 96 -20.93 3.08 5.05
N PHE A 97 -20.93 4.38 5.35
CA PHE A 97 -19.96 5.32 4.78
C PHE A 97 -18.54 4.95 5.19
N ILE A 98 -18.31 4.73 6.49
CA ILE A 98 -16.97 4.43 7.03
C ILE A 98 -16.42 3.14 6.41
N VAL A 99 -17.21 2.07 6.37
CA VAL A 99 -16.79 0.78 5.81
C VAL A 99 -16.49 0.89 4.31
N THR A 100 -17.32 1.61 3.57
CA THR A 100 -17.12 1.82 2.13
C THR A 100 -15.81 2.56 1.87
N TRP A 101 -15.58 3.66 2.59
CA TRP A 101 -14.37 4.46 2.41
C TRP A 101 -13.12 3.79 2.93
N ALA A 102 -13.21 3.00 4.00
CA ALA A 102 -12.09 2.19 4.46
C ALA A 102 -11.69 1.14 3.41
N PHE A 103 -12.66 0.52 2.75
CA PHE A 103 -12.39 -0.44 1.67
C PHE A 103 -11.77 0.24 0.44
N VAL A 104 -12.34 1.36 -0.01
CA VAL A 104 -11.82 2.13 -1.16
C VAL A 104 -10.42 2.66 -0.87
N GLY A 105 -10.19 3.22 0.33
CA GLY A 105 -8.90 3.73 0.77
C GLY A 105 -7.81 2.65 0.77
N VAL A 106 -8.11 1.46 1.33
CA VAL A 106 -7.18 0.32 1.30
C VAL A 106 -6.82 -0.09 -0.13
N ILE A 107 -7.80 -0.17 -1.05
CA ILE A 107 -7.53 -0.51 -2.46
C ILE A 107 -6.67 0.56 -3.12
N TYR A 108 -7.05 1.83 -2.98
CA TYR A 108 -6.33 2.93 -3.59
C TYR A 108 -4.89 3.02 -3.05
N PHE A 109 -4.69 2.77 -1.76
CA PHE A 109 -3.36 2.75 -1.16
C PHE A 109 -2.54 1.55 -1.64
N ILE A 110 -3.12 0.36 -1.82
CA ILE A 110 -2.42 -0.76 -2.47
C ILE A 110 -1.93 -0.37 -3.88
N VAL A 111 -2.77 0.30 -4.66
CA VAL A 111 -2.41 0.79 -5.99
C VAL A 111 -1.24 1.79 -5.90
N ASN A 112 -1.28 2.72 -4.95
CA ASN A 112 -0.17 3.65 -4.69
C ASN A 112 1.12 2.94 -4.25
N ILE A 113 1.03 1.90 -3.42
CA ILE A 113 2.20 1.09 -3.04
C ILE A 113 2.85 0.49 -4.29
N TYR A 114 2.06 -0.07 -5.21
CA TYR A 114 2.59 -0.59 -6.47
C TYR A 114 3.19 0.51 -7.35
N TYR A 115 2.53 1.66 -7.45
CA TYR A 115 3.04 2.82 -8.20
C TYR A 115 4.45 3.20 -7.72
N TYR A 116 4.63 3.42 -6.41
CA TYR A 116 5.92 3.79 -5.84
C TYR A 116 6.93 2.64 -5.83
N ALA A 117 6.49 1.39 -5.65
CA ALA A 117 7.36 0.22 -5.74
C ALA A 117 7.96 0.06 -7.16
N ILE A 118 7.16 0.31 -8.20
CA ILE A 118 7.63 0.26 -9.59
C ILE A 118 8.61 1.39 -9.88
N ILE A 119 8.33 2.62 -9.43
CA ILE A 119 9.31 3.72 -9.50
C ILE A 119 10.62 3.32 -8.80
N GLY A 120 10.51 2.75 -7.60
CA GLY A 120 11.65 2.20 -6.87
C GLY A 120 12.42 1.16 -7.68
N SER A 121 11.72 0.26 -8.38
CA SER A 121 12.36 -0.77 -9.21
C SER A 121 13.17 -0.17 -10.37
N ILE A 122 12.65 0.89 -11.01
CA ILE A 122 13.33 1.61 -12.10
C ILE A 122 14.57 2.33 -11.55
N ILE A 123 14.43 3.09 -10.46
CA ILE A 123 15.56 3.79 -9.84
C ILE A 123 16.67 2.79 -9.52
N MET A 124 16.30 1.64 -8.95
CA MET A 124 17.27 0.65 -8.55
C MET A 124 17.90 -0.10 -9.73
N SER A 125 17.22 -0.24 -10.87
CA SER A 125 17.84 -0.80 -12.08
C SER A 125 18.97 0.09 -12.60
N PHE A 126 18.79 1.41 -12.54
CA PHE A 126 19.87 2.36 -12.85
C PHE A 126 21.00 2.30 -11.81
N VAL A 127 20.67 2.23 -10.52
CA VAL A 127 21.69 2.11 -9.46
C VAL A 127 22.56 0.86 -9.65
N MET A 128 21.98 -0.30 -9.99
CA MET A 128 22.75 -1.51 -10.30
C MET A 128 23.66 -1.32 -11.52
N LEU A 129 23.11 -0.73 -12.59
CA LEU A 129 23.84 -0.49 -13.83
C LEU A 129 25.09 0.39 -13.59
N PHE A 130 24.95 1.44 -12.77
CA PHE A 130 26.03 2.38 -12.49
C PHE A 130 26.97 1.92 -11.36
N SER A 131 26.51 1.09 -10.42
CA SER A 131 27.33 0.67 -9.28
C SER A 131 28.33 -0.45 -9.61
N GLY A 132 28.12 -1.21 -10.69
CA GLY A 132 29.00 -2.34 -11.07
C GLY A 132 29.03 -3.50 -10.07
N ASN A 133 28.22 -3.46 -9.00
CA ASN A 133 28.17 -4.48 -7.95
C ASN A 133 27.01 -5.45 -8.23
N MET A 134 27.33 -6.73 -8.43
CA MET A 134 26.33 -7.77 -8.71
C MET A 134 25.55 -8.22 -7.46
N ASN A 135 25.92 -7.79 -6.25
CA ASN A 135 25.19 -8.14 -5.03
C ASN A 135 24.11 -7.10 -4.73
N PRO A 136 22.82 -7.39 -4.95
CA PRO A 136 21.76 -6.43 -4.73
C PRO A 136 21.57 -6.20 -3.23
N HIS A 137 21.45 -4.94 -2.81
CA HIS A 137 21.07 -4.61 -1.44
C HIS A 137 19.75 -5.32 -1.05
N PRO A 138 19.53 -5.75 0.21
CA PRO A 138 18.31 -6.46 0.59
C PRO A 138 17.01 -5.74 0.20
N ILE A 139 16.97 -4.42 0.28
CA ILE A 139 15.82 -3.59 -0.16
C ILE A 139 15.52 -3.81 -1.65
N LEU A 140 16.56 -3.91 -2.48
CA LEU A 140 16.43 -4.09 -3.92
C LEU A 140 15.74 -5.40 -4.26
N ARG A 141 16.20 -6.49 -3.63
CA ARG A 141 15.60 -7.81 -3.82
C ARG A 141 14.12 -7.81 -3.43
N LEU A 142 13.74 -7.09 -2.38
CA LEU A 142 12.35 -6.97 -1.97
C LEU A 142 11.49 -6.18 -2.95
N ILE A 143 11.98 -5.03 -3.44
CA ILE A 143 11.24 -4.23 -4.41
C ILE A 143 10.99 -5.07 -5.67
N TRP A 144 12.00 -5.81 -6.14
CA TRP A 144 11.85 -6.69 -7.29
C TRP A 144 10.83 -7.81 -7.01
N GLN A 145 10.93 -8.50 -5.87
CA GLN A 145 9.97 -9.53 -5.47
C GLN A 145 8.54 -8.97 -5.36
N LEU A 146 8.36 -7.79 -4.77
CA LEU A 146 7.06 -7.14 -4.59
C LEU A 146 6.42 -6.77 -5.93
N THR A 147 7.22 -6.30 -6.89
CA THR A 147 6.74 -5.85 -8.21
C THR A 147 6.59 -6.98 -9.21
N GLU A 148 7.26 -8.12 -9.03
CA GLU A 148 7.26 -9.25 -9.97
C GLU A 148 5.87 -9.84 -10.29
N PRO A 149 4.93 -9.99 -9.33
CA PRO A 149 3.59 -10.47 -9.63
C PRO A 149 2.83 -9.60 -10.63
N VAL A 150 3.13 -8.30 -10.68
CA VAL A 150 2.48 -7.32 -11.57
C VAL A 150 3.31 -7.13 -12.85
N MET A 151 4.63 -7.00 -12.72
CA MET A 151 5.54 -6.79 -13.85
C MET A 151 5.75 -8.04 -14.71
N GLY A 152 5.89 -9.21 -14.09
CA GLY A 152 6.19 -10.47 -14.78
C GLY A 152 5.18 -10.83 -15.88
N PRO A 153 3.86 -10.77 -15.64
CA PRO A 153 2.86 -11.00 -16.68
C PRO A 153 2.94 -9.99 -17.84
N VAL A 154 3.16 -8.71 -17.55
CA VAL A 154 3.25 -7.66 -18.58
C VAL A 154 4.52 -7.84 -19.42
N ARG A 155 5.65 -8.18 -18.80
CA ARG A 155 6.91 -8.47 -19.51
C ARG A 155 6.80 -9.62 -20.51
N LYS A 156 5.91 -10.59 -20.28
CA LYS A 156 5.69 -11.71 -21.23
C LYS A 156 5.01 -11.27 -22.52
N VAL A 157 4.27 -10.15 -22.49
CA VAL A 157 3.51 -9.62 -23.63
C VAL A 157 4.30 -8.54 -24.36
N VAL A 158 5.12 -7.76 -23.65
CA VAL A 158 5.91 -6.68 -24.23
C VAL A 158 7.19 -7.25 -24.87
N PRO A 159 7.43 -7.05 -26.18
CA PRO A 159 8.66 -7.48 -26.83
C PRO A 159 9.88 -6.81 -26.19
N PRO A 160 11.00 -7.53 -25.98
CA PRO A 160 12.22 -6.93 -25.46
C PRO A 160 12.79 -5.94 -26.48
N MET A 161 12.74 -4.64 -26.17
CA MET A 161 13.27 -3.57 -27.02
C MET A 161 14.64 -3.12 -26.49
N GLY A 162 15.72 -3.70 -27.00
CA GLY A 162 17.07 -3.19 -26.75
C GLY A 162 17.63 -3.40 -25.33
N GLY A 163 17.18 -4.43 -24.62
CA GLY A 163 17.70 -4.78 -23.29
C GLY A 163 17.20 -3.93 -22.12
N LEU A 164 16.33 -2.94 -22.38
CA LEU A 164 15.63 -2.17 -21.37
C LEU A 164 14.20 -2.69 -21.16
N ASP A 165 13.75 -2.76 -19.91
CA ASP A 165 12.40 -3.19 -19.56
C ASP A 165 11.43 -2.00 -19.63
N PHE A 166 10.60 -1.97 -20.68
CA PHE A 166 9.55 -0.97 -20.86
C PHE A 166 8.20 -1.38 -20.25
N SER A 167 8.09 -2.55 -19.62
CA SER A 167 6.87 -2.97 -18.91
C SER A 167 6.37 -1.98 -17.85
N PRO A 168 7.23 -1.22 -17.14
CA PRO A 168 6.75 -0.22 -16.18
C PRO A 168 5.85 0.86 -16.80
N ILE A 169 6.11 1.27 -18.05
CA ILE A 169 5.33 2.30 -18.73
C ILE A 169 3.87 1.84 -18.90
N PHE A 170 3.68 0.62 -19.40
CA PHE A 170 2.36 0.04 -19.57
C PHE A 170 1.65 -0.13 -18.22
N ILE A 171 2.38 -0.49 -17.17
CA ILE A 171 1.80 -0.64 -15.84
C ILE A 171 1.39 0.72 -15.26
N PHE A 172 2.16 1.79 -15.46
CA PHE A 172 1.74 3.12 -15.04
C PHE A 172 0.46 3.56 -15.72
N ILE A 173 0.27 3.22 -17.00
CA ILE A 173 -1.01 3.47 -17.69
C ILE A 173 -2.14 2.69 -17.01
N ILE A 174 -1.96 1.39 -16.74
CA ILE A 174 -2.98 0.56 -16.08
C ILE A 174 -3.30 1.10 -14.67
N ILE A 175 -2.27 1.44 -13.89
CA ILE A 175 -2.42 2.02 -12.55
C ILE A 175 -3.20 3.33 -12.63
N GLY A 176 -2.83 4.24 -13.55
CA GLY A 176 -3.53 5.51 -13.72
C GLY A 176 -5.00 5.32 -14.12
N LEU A 177 -5.30 4.35 -14.99
CA LEU A 177 -6.68 3.99 -15.32
C LEU A 177 -7.45 3.46 -14.10
N ILE A 178 -6.83 2.62 -13.27
CA ILE A 178 -7.45 2.13 -12.03
C ILE A 178 -7.71 3.28 -11.05
N GLN A 179 -6.74 4.17 -10.86
CA GLN A 179 -6.88 5.34 -9.98
C GLN A 179 -8.01 6.27 -10.46
N ASN A 180 -8.04 6.61 -11.76
CA ASN A 180 -9.10 7.42 -12.34
C ASN A 180 -10.47 6.75 -12.20
N LEU A 181 -10.56 5.44 -12.46
CA LEU A 181 -11.80 4.69 -12.29
C LEU A 181 -12.29 4.73 -10.83
N LEU A 182 -11.39 4.58 -9.85
CA LEU A 182 -11.74 4.68 -8.43
C LEU A 182 -12.23 6.10 -8.08
N ILE A 183 -11.55 7.14 -8.56
CA ILE A 183 -11.92 8.54 -8.33
C ILE A 183 -13.30 8.84 -8.92
N GLU A 184 -13.55 8.46 -10.17
CA GLU A 184 -14.80 8.73 -10.86
C GLU A 184 -15.97 7.89 -10.32
N THR A 185 -15.73 6.60 -10.02
CA THR A 185 -16.79 5.68 -9.54
C THR A 185 -17.26 6.03 -8.14
N PHE A 186 -16.32 6.36 -7.23
CA PHE A 186 -16.65 6.64 -5.83
C PHE A 186 -16.81 8.14 -5.53
N GLY A 187 -16.53 9.02 -6.50
CA GLY A 187 -16.64 10.46 -6.34
C GLY A 187 -15.68 11.00 -5.28
N ILE A 188 -14.41 10.59 -5.36
CA ILE A 188 -13.37 10.99 -4.39
C ILE A 188 -13.22 12.51 -4.43
N SER A 189 -13.72 13.19 -3.39
CA SER A 189 -13.61 14.63 -3.22
C SER A 189 -12.45 15.00 -2.30
N GLU A 190 -12.02 16.26 -2.33
CA GLU A 190 -10.94 16.76 -1.46
C GLU A 190 -11.24 16.53 0.04
N GLN A 191 -12.51 16.61 0.44
CA GLN A 191 -12.93 16.36 1.82
C GLN A 191 -12.72 14.90 2.23
N ILE A 192 -12.87 13.97 1.29
CA ILE A 192 -12.74 12.55 1.52
C ILE A 192 -11.26 12.16 1.51
N ALA A 193 -10.48 12.71 0.57
CA ALA A 193 -9.03 12.56 0.53
C ALA A 193 -8.35 13.07 1.81
N ALA A 194 -8.92 14.07 2.47
CA ALA A 194 -8.40 14.57 3.75
C ALA A 194 -8.53 13.56 4.91
N VAL A 195 -9.53 12.66 4.86
CA VAL A 195 -9.85 11.74 5.97
C VAL A 195 -9.55 10.28 5.68
N VAL A 196 -9.45 9.90 4.41
CA VAL A 196 -9.10 8.54 3.98
C VAL A 196 -7.62 8.50 3.69
N ILE A 197 -6.91 7.65 4.41
CA ILE A 197 -5.46 7.52 4.31
C ILE A 197 -5.10 6.79 3.01
N GLY A 198 -4.11 7.34 2.32
CA GLY A 198 -3.53 6.73 1.14
C GLY A 198 -4.22 7.13 -0.16
N ILE A 199 -5.33 7.88 -0.12
CA ILE A 199 -5.90 8.64 -1.24
C ILE A 199 -5.11 9.94 -1.43
#